data_AF-A0A1X3FA45-F1
#
_entry.id   AF-A0A1X3FA45-F1
#
_cell.length_a   1.000
_cell.length_b   1.000
_cell.length_c   1.000
_cell.angle_alpha   90.00
_cell.angle_beta   90.00
_cell.angle_gamma   90.00
#
_symmetry.space_group_name_H-M   'P 1'
#
loop_
_entity.id
_entity.type
_entity.pdbx_description
1 polymer ?
#
loop_
_entity_poly.entity_id
_entity_poly.type
_entity_poly.pdbx_seq_one_letter_code
_entity_poly.pdbx_strand_id
1 'polypeptide(L)'
;MARTSVHIAALIAASCAFACHAGAEELRHYNVAGDGIAESLTGAPGDAARGRALVLARTTTCILCHSGPFPETRFQGDLAPDLSGAGNRWTVSQLRLRLVDAARFNPKTIMPSYYRTDHLVRVGRNFVGKPILSAAEIEDIVAFLATLRD
;
A
#
# COMPACT_ATOMS: atom_id res chain seq x y z
N MET A 1 58.02 42.76 -4.96
CA MET A 1 56.82 42.98 -4.14
C MET A 1 55.64 42.31 -4.83
N ALA A 2 55.22 41.17 -4.29
CA ALA A 2 54.18 40.31 -4.85
C ALA A 2 52.80 40.96 -4.70
N ARG A 3 52.00 40.96 -5.79
CA ARG A 3 50.58 41.31 -5.74
C ARG A 3 49.80 40.00 -5.75
N THR A 4 49.28 39.63 -4.58
CA THR A 4 48.51 38.42 -4.35
C THR A 4 47.09 38.60 -4.93
N SER A 5 46.76 37.82 -5.94
CA SER A 5 45.42 37.73 -6.51
C SER A 5 44.46 37.06 -5.53
N VAL A 6 43.42 37.77 -5.09
CA VAL A 6 42.32 37.18 -4.30
C VAL A 6 41.21 36.79 -5.27
N HIS A 7 41.14 35.50 -5.62
CA HIS A 7 40.00 34.93 -6.32
C HIS A 7 38.92 34.57 -5.29
N ILE A 8 37.85 35.36 -5.23
CA ILE A 8 36.63 35.00 -4.51
C ILE A 8 35.87 34.00 -5.39
N ALA A 9 36.02 32.71 -5.09
CA ALA A 9 35.19 31.66 -5.68
C ALA A 9 33.80 31.70 -5.02
N ALA A 10 32.81 32.26 -5.72
CA ALA A 10 31.42 32.21 -5.32
C ALA A 10 30.86 30.80 -5.59
N LEU A 11 30.73 29.99 -4.53
CA LEU A 11 29.99 28.73 -4.56
C LEU A 11 28.49 29.04 -4.62
N ILE A 12 27.92 29.02 -5.83
CA ILE A 12 26.47 29.00 -6.02
C ILE A 12 26.00 27.58 -5.73
N ALA A 13 25.50 27.36 -4.51
CA ALA A 13 24.79 26.14 -4.16
C ALA A 13 23.48 26.10 -4.94
N ALA A 14 23.47 25.34 -6.05
CA ALA A 14 22.25 25.03 -6.78
C ALA A 14 21.40 24.08 -5.93
N SER A 15 20.45 24.65 -5.17
CA SER A 15 19.40 23.89 -4.50
C SER A 15 18.57 23.15 -5.54
N CYS A 16 18.76 21.82 -5.64
CA CYS A 16 17.83 20.94 -6.33
C CYS A 16 16.48 21.01 -5.62
N ALA A 17 15.55 21.78 -6.17
CA ALA A 17 14.14 21.68 -5.84
C ALA A 17 13.66 20.28 -6.25
N PHE A 18 13.55 19.38 -5.27
CA PHE A 18 12.76 18.17 -5.42
C PHE A 18 11.28 18.59 -5.55
N ALA A 19 10.84 18.79 -6.80
CA ALA A 19 9.43 18.94 -7.11
C ALA A 19 8.76 17.58 -6.82
N CYS A 20 8.10 17.49 -5.66
CA CYS A 20 7.15 16.44 -5.34
C CYS A 20 6.02 16.48 -6.38
N HIS A 21 6.16 15.70 -7.44
CA HIS A 21 5.07 15.44 -8.37
C HIS A 21 4.01 14.61 -7.65
N ALA A 22 3.04 15.28 -7.05
CA ALA A 22 1.75 14.69 -6.68
C ALA A 22 0.91 14.48 -7.95
N GLY A 23 1.44 13.70 -8.91
CA GLY A 23 0.65 13.16 -10.00
C GLY A 23 -0.20 12.00 -9.48
N ALA A 24 -1.38 11.78 -10.08
CA ALA A 24 -2.09 10.53 -9.86
C ALA A 24 -1.15 9.39 -10.26
N GLU A 25 -0.77 8.53 -9.32
CA GLU A 25 0.09 7.38 -9.60
C GLU A 25 -0.60 6.53 -10.66
N GLU A 26 0.08 6.34 -11.80
CA GLU A 26 -0.45 5.53 -12.89
C GLU A 26 -0.62 4.09 -12.41
N LEU A 27 -1.79 3.52 -12.70
CA LEU A 27 -2.10 2.13 -12.36
C LEU A 27 -1.04 1.20 -12.91
N ARG A 28 -0.30 0.58 -11.99
CA ARG A 28 0.68 -0.45 -12.31
C ARG A 28 -0.02 -1.70 -12.82
N HIS A 29 0.43 -2.20 -13.97
CA HIS A 29 0.04 -3.52 -14.46
C HIS A 29 0.57 -4.61 -13.52
N TYR A 30 -0.22 -5.66 -13.37
CA TYR A 30 0.15 -6.85 -12.61
C TYR A 30 -0.37 -8.09 -13.33
N ASN A 31 0.31 -9.22 -13.11
CA ASN A 31 -0.11 -10.52 -13.63
C ASN A 31 -0.56 -11.43 -12.48
N VAL A 32 -1.72 -12.05 -12.65
CA VAL A 32 -2.21 -13.06 -11.72
C VAL A 32 -1.73 -14.44 -12.18
N ALA A 33 -0.91 -15.09 -11.36
CA ALA A 33 -0.40 -16.44 -11.60
C ALA A 33 -1.02 -17.39 -10.56
N GLY A 34 -1.93 -18.25 -11.01
CA GLY A 34 -2.67 -19.14 -10.11
C GLY A 34 -3.54 -18.37 -9.12
N ASP A 35 -3.23 -18.49 -7.83
CA ASP A 35 -3.95 -17.87 -6.71
C ASP A 35 -3.22 -16.68 -6.08
N GLY A 36 -2.24 -16.11 -6.78
CA GLY A 36 -1.46 -14.97 -6.30
C GLY A 36 -1.00 -14.01 -7.40
N ILE A 37 -0.43 -12.88 -6.95
CA ILE A 37 0.34 -11.94 -7.78
C ILE A 37 1.78 -12.07 -7.32
N ALA A 38 2.62 -12.73 -8.13
CA ALA A 38 3.98 -13.08 -7.73
C ALA A 38 4.88 -11.85 -7.59
N GLU A 39 4.82 -10.96 -8.58
CA GLU A 39 5.64 -9.76 -8.65
C GLU A 39 5.10 -8.65 -7.74
N SER A 40 5.99 -7.85 -7.16
CA SER A 40 5.61 -6.63 -6.44
C SER A 40 5.00 -5.63 -7.41
N LEU A 41 3.93 -4.93 -7.00
CA LEU A 41 3.30 -3.88 -7.81
C LEU A 41 4.25 -2.68 -8.05
N THR A 42 5.25 -2.51 -7.18
CA THR A 42 6.21 -1.39 -7.26
C THR A 42 7.59 -1.82 -7.75
N GLY A 43 7.87 -3.13 -7.80
CA GLY A 43 9.21 -3.68 -7.99
C GLY A 43 10.13 -3.56 -6.76
N ALA A 44 9.65 -2.97 -5.66
CA ALA A 44 10.36 -2.83 -4.40
C ALA A 44 9.63 -3.59 -3.27
N PRO A 45 10.33 -3.99 -2.19
CA PRO A 45 9.68 -4.51 -0.99
C PRO A 45 8.88 -3.41 -0.28
N GLY A 46 7.75 -3.79 0.33
CA GLY A 46 6.99 -2.89 1.20
C GLY A 46 7.62 -2.69 2.58
N ASP A 47 7.20 -1.63 3.25
CA ASP A 47 7.57 -1.29 4.63
C ASP A 47 6.48 -1.76 5.60
N ALA A 48 6.80 -2.75 6.42
CA ALA A 48 5.87 -3.33 7.38
C ALA A 48 5.42 -2.33 8.46
N ALA A 49 6.23 -1.34 8.84
CA ALA A 49 5.83 -0.33 9.83
C ALA A 49 4.76 0.61 9.24
N ARG A 50 4.95 1.04 7.98
CA ARG A 50 3.90 1.80 7.26
C ARG A 50 2.68 0.93 7.00
N GLY A 51 2.86 -0.35 6.66
CA GLY A 51 1.79 -1.31 6.49
C GLY A 51 0.93 -1.48 7.74
N ARG A 52 1.55 -1.55 8.92
CA ARG A 52 0.85 -1.57 10.20
C ARG A 52 0.02 -0.30 10.40
N ALA A 53 0.63 0.86 10.17
CA ALA A 53 -0.07 2.14 10.29
C ALA A 53 -1.28 2.22 9.34
N LEU A 54 -1.12 1.71 8.12
CA LEU A 54 -2.20 1.60 7.15
C LEU A 54 -3.28 0.64 7.63
N VAL A 55 -2.98 -0.58 8.08
CA VAL A 55 -4.02 -1.52 8.58
C VAL A 55 -4.84 -0.93 9.72
N LEU A 56 -4.20 -0.17 10.62
CA LEU A 56 -4.85 0.48 11.75
C LEU A 56 -5.54 1.80 11.41
N ALA A 57 -5.31 2.35 10.21
CA ALA A 57 -5.92 3.60 9.80
C ALA A 57 -7.41 3.42 9.51
N ARG A 58 -8.23 4.37 9.97
CA ARG A 58 -9.67 4.38 9.62
C ARG A 58 -9.94 4.69 8.15
N THR A 59 -8.95 5.24 7.43
CA THR A 59 -9.06 5.62 6.02
C THR A 59 -8.89 4.44 5.06
N THR A 60 -8.16 3.40 5.46
CA THR A 60 -7.97 2.15 4.70
C THR A 60 -8.96 1.06 5.12
N THR A 61 -9.67 1.28 6.24
CA THR A 61 -10.85 0.53 6.70
C THR A 61 -10.62 -0.93 7.14
N CYS A 62 -9.39 -1.43 7.18
CA CYS A 62 -9.12 -2.84 7.49
C CYS A 62 -9.66 -3.26 8.88
N ILE A 63 -9.31 -2.51 9.93
CA ILE A 63 -9.77 -2.78 11.31
C ILE A 63 -11.25 -2.47 11.55
N LEU A 64 -11.95 -1.83 10.61
CA LEU A 64 -13.40 -1.65 10.73
C LEU A 64 -14.14 -2.97 10.51
N CYS A 65 -13.52 -3.92 9.80
CA CYS A 65 -14.09 -5.24 9.52
C CYS A 65 -13.37 -6.36 10.26
N HIS A 66 -12.05 -6.25 10.43
CA HIS A 66 -11.21 -7.30 10.98
C HIS A 66 -10.74 -6.99 12.41
N SER A 67 -10.66 -8.01 13.24
CA SER A 67 -9.84 -8.03 14.45
C SER A 67 -8.41 -8.48 14.17
N GLY A 68 -7.51 -8.30 15.13
CA GLY A 68 -6.13 -8.76 15.05
C GLY A 68 -5.33 -8.51 16.32
N PRO A 69 -4.01 -8.77 16.30
CA PRO A 69 -3.14 -8.69 17.47
C PRO A 69 -2.72 -7.24 17.76
N PHE A 70 -3.69 -6.35 17.92
CA PHE A 70 -3.53 -4.90 18.08
C PHE A 70 -4.13 -4.43 19.41
N PRO A 71 -3.57 -4.82 20.57
CA PRO A 71 -4.17 -4.56 21.88
C PRO A 71 -4.36 -3.07 22.19
N GLU A 72 -3.57 -2.19 21.56
CA GLU A 72 -3.71 -0.74 21.69
C GLU A 72 -4.89 -0.17 20.90
N THR A 73 -5.40 -0.91 19.90
CA THR A 73 -6.48 -0.48 19.02
C THR A 73 -7.82 -0.94 19.57
N ARG A 74 -8.63 0.02 20.02
CA ARG A 74 -10.01 -0.20 20.48
C ARG A 74 -10.96 -0.25 19.28
N PHE A 75 -12.10 -0.92 19.45
CA PHE A 75 -13.19 -1.01 18.44
C PHE A 75 -12.74 -1.64 17.12
N GLN A 76 -12.15 -2.83 17.21
CA GLN A 76 -11.87 -3.65 16.04
C GLN A 76 -13.15 -4.35 15.58
N GLY A 77 -13.30 -4.55 14.28
CA GLY A 77 -14.47 -5.19 13.68
C GLY A 77 -14.49 -6.71 13.86
N ASP A 78 -15.68 -7.29 13.68
CA ASP A 78 -15.96 -8.72 13.75
C ASP A 78 -16.70 -9.23 12.50
N LEU A 79 -16.80 -8.39 11.45
CA LEU A 79 -17.46 -8.72 10.19
C LEU A 79 -16.64 -9.68 9.31
N ALA A 80 -15.33 -9.74 9.53
CA ALA A 80 -14.39 -10.53 8.75
C ALA A 80 -13.40 -11.28 9.67
N PRO A 81 -12.73 -12.34 9.17
CA PRO A 81 -11.86 -13.17 10.00
C PRO A 81 -10.71 -12.39 10.64
N ASP A 82 -10.29 -12.83 11.82
CA ASP A 82 -9.14 -12.27 12.53
C ASP A 82 -7.84 -12.30 11.69
N LEU A 83 -7.06 -11.21 11.73
CA LEU A 83 -5.81 -11.05 10.99
C LEU A 83 -4.59 -11.73 11.63
N SER A 84 -4.66 -12.15 12.89
CA SER A 84 -3.59 -12.91 13.56
C SER A 84 -3.28 -14.17 12.76
N GLY A 85 -2.01 -14.49 12.56
CA GLY A 85 -1.59 -15.65 11.77
C GLY A 85 -1.80 -15.52 10.25
N ALA A 86 -2.13 -14.33 9.71
CA ALA A 86 -2.30 -14.15 8.26
C ALA A 86 -1.05 -14.55 7.46
N GLY A 87 0.14 -14.26 8.00
CA GLY A 87 1.43 -14.63 7.41
C GLY A 87 1.77 -16.13 7.52
N ASN A 88 0.99 -16.89 8.29
CA ASN A 88 1.03 -18.36 8.32
C ASN A 88 0.05 -18.98 7.31
N ARG A 89 -1.11 -18.35 7.12
CA ARG A 89 -2.15 -18.84 6.21
C ARG A 89 -1.82 -18.61 4.75
N TRP A 90 -1.18 -17.48 4.44
CA TRP A 90 -1.03 -17.02 3.06
C TRP A 90 0.41 -16.61 2.75
N THR A 91 0.85 -16.93 1.54
CA THR A 91 2.10 -16.40 0.99
C THR A 91 1.97 -14.91 0.67
N VAL A 92 3.10 -14.23 0.46
CA VAL A 92 3.12 -12.82 0.03
C VAL A 92 2.33 -12.61 -1.27
N SER A 93 2.44 -13.53 -2.24
CA SER A 93 1.72 -13.42 -3.51
C SER A 93 0.21 -13.58 -3.33
N GLN A 94 -0.22 -14.48 -2.45
CA GLN A 94 -1.61 -14.71 -2.10
C GLN A 94 -2.22 -13.55 -1.29
N LEU A 95 -1.44 -12.94 -0.39
CA LEU A 95 -1.83 -11.73 0.33
C LEU A 95 -2.05 -10.58 -0.66
N ARG A 96 -1.09 -10.35 -1.56
CA ARG A 96 -1.20 -9.30 -2.58
C ARG A 96 -2.47 -9.42 -3.41
N LEU A 97 -2.79 -10.63 -3.90
CA LEU A 97 -4.01 -10.83 -4.67
C LEU A 97 -5.29 -10.57 -3.86
N ARG A 98 -5.31 -10.88 -2.56
CA ARG A 98 -6.47 -10.59 -1.69
C ARG A 98 -6.73 -9.10 -1.55
N LEU A 99 -5.68 -8.28 -1.48
CA LEU A 99 -5.86 -6.83 -1.42
C LEU A 99 -6.18 -6.23 -2.79
N VAL A 100 -5.54 -6.72 -3.85
CA VAL A 100 -5.75 -6.21 -5.22
C VAL A 100 -7.15 -6.54 -5.72
N ASP A 101 -7.59 -7.80 -5.59
CA ASP A 101 -8.88 -8.25 -6.08
C ASP A 101 -9.51 -9.37 -5.24
N ALA A 102 -10.03 -9.00 -4.06
CA ALA A 102 -10.68 -9.92 -3.11
C ALA A 102 -11.84 -10.72 -3.75
N ALA A 103 -12.56 -10.13 -4.70
CA ALA A 103 -13.72 -10.73 -5.35
C ALA A 103 -13.38 -12.01 -6.14
N ARG A 104 -12.11 -12.24 -6.52
CA ARG A 104 -11.69 -13.48 -7.19
C ARG A 104 -11.79 -14.70 -6.29
N PHE A 105 -11.66 -14.53 -4.98
CA PHE A 105 -11.79 -15.63 -4.00
C PHE A 105 -13.24 -15.84 -3.58
N ASN A 106 -13.99 -14.74 -3.44
CA ASN A 106 -15.40 -14.77 -3.12
C ASN A 106 -16.10 -13.58 -3.80
N PRO A 107 -16.86 -13.81 -4.89
CA PRO A 107 -17.56 -12.73 -5.60
C PRO A 107 -18.61 -12.00 -4.76
N LYS A 108 -19.01 -12.57 -3.61
CA LYS A 108 -19.95 -11.99 -2.65
C LYS A 108 -19.25 -11.37 -1.43
N THR A 109 -17.92 -11.25 -1.46
CA THR A 109 -17.16 -10.64 -0.38
C THR A 109 -17.58 -9.17 -0.19
N ILE A 110 -17.64 -8.74 1.07
CA ILE A 110 -17.77 -7.32 1.41
C ILE A 110 -16.41 -6.62 1.53
N MET A 111 -15.30 -7.38 1.54
CA MET A 111 -13.96 -6.81 1.53
C MET A 111 -13.71 -6.11 0.18
N PRO A 112 -13.34 -4.82 0.17
CA PRO A 112 -13.06 -4.12 -1.08
C PRO A 112 -11.89 -4.73 -1.87
N SER A 113 -11.99 -4.73 -3.20
CA SER A 113 -10.82 -4.88 -4.09
C SER A 113 -10.10 -3.53 -4.13
N TYR A 114 -9.07 -3.35 -3.28
CA TYR A 114 -8.47 -2.04 -3.00
C TYR A 114 -7.70 -1.43 -4.18
N TYR A 115 -7.25 -2.26 -5.13
CA TYR A 115 -6.46 -1.82 -6.28
C TYR A 115 -7.22 -1.89 -7.62
N ARG A 116 -8.52 -2.14 -7.59
CA ARG A 116 -9.37 -2.26 -8.79
C ARG A 116 -10.04 -0.94 -9.16
N THR A 117 -10.12 -0.64 -10.45
CA THR A 117 -10.72 0.60 -10.97
C THR A 117 -11.80 0.39 -12.02
N ASP A 118 -12.06 -0.86 -12.40
CA ASP A 118 -13.04 -1.27 -13.40
C ASP A 118 -14.21 -2.05 -12.77
N HIS A 119 -15.24 -2.27 -13.59
CA HIS A 119 -16.46 -2.99 -13.19
C HIS A 119 -17.12 -2.41 -11.92
N LEU A 120 -17.03 -1.09 -11.74
CA LEU A 120 -17.64 -0.35 -10.63
C LEU A 120 -18.83 0.47 -11.12
N VAL A 121 -19.83 0.65 -10.25
CA VAL A 121 -21.04 1.43 -10.55
C VAL A 121 -21.13 2.63 -9.61
N ARG A 122 -21.46 3.80 -10.17
CA ARG A 122 -21.69 5.05 -9.41
C ARG A 122 -20.51 5.41 -8.48
N VAL A 123 -19.29 5.31 -9.01
CA VAL A 123 -18.05 5.62 -8.28
C VAL A 123 -18.04 7.07 -7.81
N GLY A 124 -17.65 7.29 -6.56
CA GLY A 124 -17.50 8.64 -6.01
C GLY A 124 -16.45 9.44 -6.79
N ARG A 125 -16.68 10.75 -6.97
CA ARG A 125 -15.85 11.62 -7.82
C ARG A 125 -14.35 11.53 -7.55
N ASN A 126 -13.95 11.32 -6.29
CA ASN A 126 -12.54 11.25 -5.89
C ASN A 126 -11.83 9.94 -6.32
N PHE A 127 -12.59 8.91 -6.69
CA PHE A 127 -12.09 7.57 -7.03
C PHE A 127 -12.30 7.18 -8.49
N VAL A 128 -12.85 8.09 -9.32
CA VAL A 128 -13.04 7.79 -10.76
C VAL A 128 -11.67 7.54 -11.40
N GLY A 129 -11.49 6.33 -11.95
CA GLY A 129 -10.23 5.88 -12.57
C GLY A 129 -9.07 5.67 -11.59
N LYS A 130 -9.33 5.66 -10.27
CA LYS A 130 -8.30 5.53 -9.24
C LYS A 130 -8.61 4.39 -8.27
N PRO A 131 -7.60 3.62 -7.85
CA PRO A 131 -7.77 2.61 -6.83
C PRO A 131 -8.01 3.27 -5.46
N ILE A 132 -8.47 2.48 -4.49
CA ILE A 132 -8.63 2.94 -3.09
C ILE A 132 -7.26 3.14 -2.44
N LEU A 133 -6.31 2.23 -2.72
CA LEU A 133 -4.94 2.26 -2.23
C LEU A 133 -3.95 2.35 -3.39
N SER A 134 -2.80 2.97 -3.20
CA SER A 134 -1.71 2.95 -4.19
C SER A 134 -0.98 1.60 -4.23
N ALA A 135 -0.15 1.38 -5.25
CA ALA A 135 0.70 0.19 -5.32
C ALA A 135 1.60 0.07 -4.10
N ALA A 136 2.21 1.19 -3.68
CA ALA A 136 3.09 1.23 -2.51
C ALA A 136 2.33 0.91 -1.21
N GLU A 137 1.13 1.45 -1.02
CA GLU A 137 0.31 1.15 0.17
C GLU A 137 -0.09 -0.33 0.22
N ILE A 138 -0.40 -0.94 -0.92
CA ILE A 138 -0.67 -2.38 -1.01
C ILE A 138 0.57 -3.18 -0.59
N GLU A 139 1.75 -2.85 -1.12
CA GLU A 139 2.99 -3.56 -0.77
C GLU A 139 3.36 -3.40 0.71
N ASP A 140 3.19 -2.21 1.27
CA ASP A 140 3.41 -1.94 2.69
C ASP A 140 2.48 -2.81 3.56
N ILE A 141 1.19 -2.86 3.25
CA ILE A 141 0.22 -3.71 4.00
C ILE A 141 0.56 -5.19 3.83
N VAL A 142 0.89 -5.64 2.62
CA VAL A 142 1.29 -7.04 2.36
C VAL A 142 2.53 -7.40 3.18
N ALA A 143 3.53 -6.52 3.24
CA ALA A 143 4.73 -6.71 4.04
C ALA A 143 4.38 -6.87 5.52
N PHE A 144 3.48 -6.05 6.05
CA PHE A 144 3.03 -6.16 7.43
C PHE A 144 2.25 -7.45 7.70
N LEU A 145 1.23 -7.78 6.88
CA LEU A 145 0.42 -8.98 7.05
C LEU A 145 1.26 -10.26 7.00
N ALA A 146 2.32 -10.27 6.18
CA ALA A 146 3.27 -11.38 6.11
C ALA A 146 4.06 -11.59 7.42
N THR A 147 4.21 -10.55 8.26
CA THR A 147 4.82 -10.66 9.60
C THR A 147 3.88 -11.19 10.67
N LEU A 148 2.56 -11.21 10.43
CA LEU A 148 1.56 -11.73 11.37
C LEU A 148 1.60 -13.25 11.37
N ARG A 149 2.63 -13.81 11.98
CA ARG A 149 2.81 -15.23 12.27
C ARG A 149 2.61 -15.43 13.78
N ASP A 150 2.18 -16.63 14.15
CA ASP A 150 1.94 -17.08 15.53
C ASP A 150 3.04 -16.62 16.51
#